data_AF-R8MVS2-F1
#
_entry.id   AF-R8MVS2-F1
#
_cell.length_a   1.000
_cell.length_b   1.000
_cell.length_c   1.000
_cell.angle_alpha   90.00
_cell.angle_beta   90.00
_cell.angle_gamma   90.00
#
_symmetry.space_group_name_H-M   'P 1'
#
loop_
_entity.id
_entity.type
_entity.pdbx_description
1 polymer ?
#
loop_
_entity_poly.entity_id
_entity_poly.type
_entity_poly.pdbx_seq_one_letter_code
_entity_poly.pdbx_strand_id
1 'polypeptide(L)'
;MKIGVCLKHLLLIKNMSIETGLNFVMVEGIVVDITQSVVRIVVNGKDLPFTSVQTSAWNHGPVNDLIVSTNQRVNELYQFMWSQVPVTISVYFLQGADLMRFARIAGINERVTGEYIYHFIWG
;
A
#
# COMPACT_ATOMS: atom_id res chain seq x y z
N MET A 1 26.47 -11.31 -11.65
CA MET A 1 25.61 -10.23 -12.18
C MET A 1 25.27 -9.32 -11.02
N LYS A 2 25.82 -8.09 -10.99
CA LYS A 2 25.64 -7.15 -9.87
C LYS A 2 24.21 -6.58 -9.92
N ILE A 3 23.45 -6.83 -8.87
CA ILE A 3 22.05 -6.43 -8.72
C ILE A 3 22.04 -4.93 -8.41
N GLY A 4 21.69 -4.11 -9.40
CA GLY A 4 21.51 -2.66 -9.24
C GLY A 4 20.04 -2.32 -9.12
N VAL A 5 19.44 -2.50 -7.94
CA VAL A 5 18.15 -1.87 -7.63
C VAL A 5 18.45 -0.39 -7.39
N CYS A 6 17.88 0.50 -8.20
CA CYS A 6 18.08 1.94 -8.08
C CYS A 6 17.34 2.45 -6.83
N LEU A 7 18.00 2.36 -5.67
CA LEU A 7 17.53 2.84 -4.38
C LEU A 7 17.65 4.37 -4.35
N LYS A 8 16.67 5.10 -4.90
CA LYS A 8 16.77 6.57 -5.02
C LYS A 8 15.99 7.42 -4.02
N HIS A 9 15.10 6.89 -3.20
CA HIS A 9 14.48 7.71 -2.14
C HIS A 9 14.19 6.88 -0.89
N LEU A 10 15.13 6.92 0.07
CA LEU A 10 14.94 6.47 1.45
C LEU A 10 14.52 7.70 2.26
N LEU A 11 13.23 7.83 2.59
CA LEU A 11 12.75 8.89 3.47
C LEU A 11 12.80 8.39 4.92
N LEU A 12 13.79 8.83 5.69
CA LEU A 12 13.89 8.58 7.14
C LEU A 12 13.01 9.59 7.89
N ILE A 13 11.83 9.17 8.34
CA ILE A 13 10.97 9.98 9.23
C ILE A 13 11.34 9.65 10.67
N LYS A 14 11.86 10.65 11.42
CA LYS A 14 12.17 10.56 12.86
C LYS A 14 10.90 10.73 13.71
N ASN A 15 10.73 9.82 14.68
CA ASN A 15 9.69 9.77 15.73
C ASN A 15 9.19 11.11 16.33
N MET A 16 7.87 11.17 16.58
CA MET A 16 7.25 11.90 17.71
C MET A 16 5.95 11.18 18.13
N SER A 17 5.84 10.80 19.40
CA SER A 17 4.73 10.08 20.04
C SER A 17 3.66 11.04 20.57
N ILE A 18 2.36 10.72 20.40
CA ILE A 18 1.28 11.21 21.27
C ILE A 18 0.20 10.12 21.43
N GLU A 19 -0.11 9.80 22.68
CA GLU A 19 -1.13 8.83 23.12
C GLU A 19 -2.58 9.34 22.98
N THR A 20 -3.49 8.37 22.97
CA THR A 20 -4.95 8.43 23.18
C THR A 20 -5.85 8.54 21.93
N GLY A 21 -6.70 7.51 21.74
CA GLY A 21 -7.86 7.50 20.85
C GLY A 21 -7.61 6.87 19.48
N LEU A 22 -7.60 5.54 19.40
CA LEU A 22 -7.64 4.74 18.15
C LEU A 22 -6.82 5.30 16.97
N ASN A 23 -5.60 5.74 17.24
CA ASN A 23 -4.63 6.11 16.23
C ASN A 23 -3.68 4.92 16.05
N PHE A 24 -3.71 4.29 14.87
CA PHE A 24 -2.71 3.29 14.51
C PHE A 24 -1.36 4.02 14.33
N VAL A 25 -0.49 3.95 15.33
CA VAL A 25 0.90 4.40 15.24
C VAL A 25 1.65 3.32 14.46
N MET A 26 1.98 3.60 13.20
CA MET A 26 2.90 2.78 12.41
C MET A 26 4.31 2.93 13.03
N VAL A 27 4.76 1.92 13.77
CA VAL A 27 6.12 1.82 14.33
C VAL A 27 7.12 1.86 13.17
N GLU A 28 8.22 2.63 13.31
CA GLU A 28 9.25 2.89 12.30
C GLU A 28 9.62 1.66 11.43
N GLY A 29 8.93 1.52 10.31
CA GLY A 29 9.27 0.64 9.20
C GLY A 29 9.79 1.47 8.04
N ILE A 30 10.80 0.97 7.33
CA ILE A 30 11.27 1.62 6.11
C ILE A 30 10.13 1.60 5.09
N VAL A 31 9.58 2.76 4.76
CA VAL A 31 8.60 2.85 3.67
C VAL A 31 9.36 2.83 2.35
N VAL A 32 9.15 1.77 1.57
CA VAL A 32 9.75 1.56 0.25
C VAL A 32 8.76 2.01 -0.81
N ASP A 33 9.12 3.06 -1.56
CA ASP A 33 8.38 3.46 -2.76
C ASP A 33 8.67 2.49 -3.91
N ILE A 34 7.61 1.86 -4.40
CA ILE A 34 7.66 0.87 -5.48
C ILE A 34 6.83 1.30 -6.70
N THR A 35 6.40 2.56 -6.76
CA THR A 35 5.48 3.09 -7.79
C THR A 35 5.98 2.77 -9.20
N GLN A 36 7.27 2.99 -9.48
CA GLN A 36 7.87 2.76 -10.80
C GLN A 36 8.01 1.27 -11.17
N SER A 37 7.85 0.37 -10.19
CA SER A 37 7.91 -1.07 -10.41
C SER A 37 6.52 -1.68 -10.64
N VAL A 38 5.45 -0.97 -10.32
CA VAL A 38 4.07 -1.46 -10.41
C VAL A 38 3.40 -0.92 -11.67
N VAL A 39 2.75 -1.81 -12.42
CA VAL A 39 2.03 -1.46 -13.65
C VAL A 39 0.53 -1.41 -13.40
N ARG A 40 0.02 -2.30 -12.55
CA ARG A 40 -1.41 -2.47 -12.34
C ARG A 40 -1.68 -3.04 -10.96
N ILE A 41 -2.72 -2.55 -10.31
CA ILE A 41 -3.26 -3.11 -9.07
C ILE A 41 -4.73 -3.46 -9.32
N VAL A 42 -5.10 -4.69 -8.96
CA VAL A 42 -6.47 -5.19 -9.06
C VAL A 42 -6.93 -5.61 -7.67
N VAL A 43 -8.10 -5.14 -7.25
CA VAL A 43 -8.74 -5.48 -5.97
C VAL A 43 -10.10 -6.10 -6.26
N ASN A 44 -10.33 -7.34 -5.81
CA ASN A 44 -11.53 -8.13 -6.09
C ASN A 44 -11.92 -8.14 -7.59
N GLY A 45 -10.92 -8.26 -8.47
CA GLY A 45 -11.13 -8.27 -9.92
C GLY A 45 -11.36 -6.91 -10.56
N LYS A 46 -11.33 -5.80 -9.80
CA LYS A 46 -11.47 -4.44 -10.31
C LYS A 46 -10.15 -3.67 -10.26
N ASP A 47 -9.89 -2.88 -11.27
CA ASP A 47 -8.70 -2.04 -11.32
C ASP A 47 -8.75 -0.94 -10.27
N LEU A 48 -7.68 -0.83 -9.50
CA LEU A 48 -7.41 0.28 -8.60
C LEU A 48 -6.34 1.17 -9.24
N PRO A 49 -6.72 2.30 -9.87
CA PRO A 49 -5.74 3.26 -10.35
C PRO A 49 -4.98 3.84 -9.17
N PHE A 50 -3.71 4.19 -9.39
CA PHE A 50 -2.84 4.71 -8.35
C PHE A 50 -1.95 5.84 -8.87
N THR A 51 -1.58 6.72 -7.97
CA THR A 51 -0.57 7.79 -8.13
C THR A 51 0.74 7.39 -7.46
N SER A 52 0.68 6.63 -6.37
CA SER A 52 1.85 6.06 -5.70
C SER A 52 1.53 4.71 -5.05
N VAL A 53 2.56 3.88 -4.94
CA VAL A 53 2.49 2.58 -4.29
C VAL A 53 3.72 2.39 -3.39
N GLN A 54 3.47 2.03 -2.14
CA GLN A 54 4.50 1.84 -1.13
C GLN A 54 4.28 0.56 -0.32
N THR A 55 5.32 0.08 0.35
CA THR A 55 5.29 -1.05 1.30
C THR A 55 6.22 -0.78 2.48
N SER A 56 5.93 -1.32 3.66
CA SER A 56 6.80 -1.25 4.84
C SER A 56 8.02 -2.17 4.78
N ALA A 57 8.02 -3.15 3.88
CA ALA A 57 9.13 -4.09 3.71
C ALA A 57 9.16 -4.69 2.30
N TRP A 58 10.39 -4.87 1.79
CA TRP A 58 10.65 -5.48 0.49
C TRP A 58 11.59 -6.67 0.62
N ASN A 59 11.09 -7.87 0.32
CA ASN A 59 11.89 -9.09 0.22
C ASN A 59 11.39 -9.91 -0.98
N HIS A 60 11.95 -9.61 -2.17
CA HIS A 60 11.47 -10.15 -3.45
C HIS A 60 9.99 -9.82 -3.76
N GLY A 61 9.47 -8.78 -3.11
CA GLY A 61 8.08 -8.34 -3.19
C GLY A 61 7.64 -7.68 -1.87
N PRO A 62 6.46 -7.04 -1.85
CA PRO A 62 5.81 -6.56 -0.64
C PRO A 62 5.58 -7.69 0.38
N VAL A 63 6.03 -7.50 1.62
CA VAL A 63 6.00 -8.57 2.63
C VAL A 63 4.72 -8.50 3.48
N ASN A 64 4.38 -7.32 4.01
CA ASN A 64 3.34 -7.16 5.03
C ASN A 64 2.13 -6.35 4.55
N ASP A 65 2.37 -5.36 3.70
CA ASP A 65 1.35 -4.38 3.36
C ASP A 65 1.55 -3.80 1.95
N LEU A 66 0.51 -3.09 1.51
CA LEU A 66 0.55 -2.18 0.38
C LEU A 66 -0.17 -0.90 0.78
N ILE A 67 0.51 0.23 0.61
CA ILE A 67 -0.06 1.56 0.77
C ILE A 67 -0.24 2.13 -0.63
N VAL A 68 -1.48 2.34 -1.04
CA VAL A 68 -1.83 2.79 -2.40
C VAL A 68 -2.48 4.15 -2.31
N SER A 69 -1.87 5.16 -2.91
CA SER A 69 -2.50 6.47 -3.07
C SER A 69 -3.14 6.60 -4.44
N THR A 70 -4.26 7.30 -4.54
CA THR A 70 -4.99 7.51 -5.79
C THR A 70 -5.90 8.73 -5.72
N ASN A 71 -6.14 9.36 -6.86
CA ASN A 71 -7.09 10.46 -6.97
C ASN A 71 -8.54 9.99 -7.18
N GLN A 72 -8.80 8.67 -7.13
CA GLN A 72 -10.13 8.11 -7.35
C GLN A 72 -10.66 7.42 -6.10
N ARG A 73 -11.88 7.80 -5.72
CA ARG A 73 -12.60 7.15 -4.64
C ARG A 73 -13.21 5.84 -5.14
N VAL A 74 -12.93 4.74 -4.45
CA VAL A 74 -13.53 3.44 -4.72
C VAL A 74 -14.44 3.08 -3.55
N ASN A 75 -15.73 3.41 -3.67
CA ASN A 75 -16.71 3.29 -2.58
C ASN A 75 -16.82 1.87 -2.00
N GLU A 76 -16.63 0.84 -2.84
CA GLU A 76 -16.69 -0.57 -2.41
C GLU A 76 -15.60 -0.90 -1.38
N LEU A 77 -14.42 -0.29 -1.49
CA LEU A 77 -13.31 -0.50 -0.55
C LEU A 77 -13.65 0.01 0.86
N TYR A 78 -14.50 1.03 0.99
CA TYR A 78 -15.00 1.46 2.30
C TYR A 78 -15.88 0.40 2.96
N GLN A 79 -16.72 -0.30 2.18
CA GLN A 79 -17.56 -1.38 2.71
C GLN A 79 -16.71 -2.58 3.15
N PHE A 80 -15.67 -2.92 2.38
CA PHE A 80 -14.72 -3.96 2.76
C PHE A 80 -13.90 -3.59 4.00
N MET A 81 -13.52 -2.31 4.15
CA MET A 81 -12.89 -1.81 5.38
C MET A 81 -13.80 -1.98 6.59
N TRP A 82 -15.07 -1.57 6.51
CA TRP A 82 -15.99 -1.69 7.65
C TRP A 82 -16.35 -3.14 8.00
N SER A 83 -16.56 -3.98 6.98
CA SER A 83 -16.90 -5.39 7.19
C SER A 83 -15.70 -6.25 7.61
N GLN A 84 -14.47 -5.73 7.45
CA GLN A 84 -13.22 -6.45 7.71
C GLN A 84 -13.10 -7.78 6.92
N VAL A 85 -13.87 -7.94 5.85
CA VAL A 85 -13.81 -9.10 4.97
C VAL A 85 -12.55 -9.01 4.11
N PRO A 86 -11.74 -10.09 4.01
CA PRO A 86 -10.58 -10.09 3.14
C PRO A 86 -10.95 -9.85 1.67
N VAL A 87 -10.17 -9.00 1.01
CA VAL A 87 -10.22 -8.78 -0.44
C VAL A 87 -9.06 -9.51 -1.11
N THR A 88 -9.26 -9.92 -2.35
CA THR A 88 -8.15 -10.41 -3.18
C THR A 88 -7.45 -9.21 -3.79
N ILE A 89 -6.16 -9.05 -3.55
CA ILE A 89 -5.32 -8.05 -4.21
C ILE A 89 -4.33 -8.75 -5.15
N SER A 90 -4.25 -8.25 -6.38
CA SER A 90 -3.27 -8.65 -7.37
C SER A 90 -2.43 -7.44 -7.78
N VAL A 91 -1.11 -7.53 -7.66
CA VAL A 91 -0.17 -6.49 -8.07
C VAL A 91 0.68 -7.02 -9.22
N TYR A 92 0.65 -6.32 -10.35
CA TYR A 92 1.42 -6.67 -11.53
C TYR A 92 2.63 -5.75 -11.64
N PHE A 93 3.82 -6.35 -11.65
CA PHE A 93 5.07 -5.62 -11.73
C PHE A 93 5.59 -5.51 -13.16
N LEU A 94 6.33 -4.44 -13.44
CA LEU A 94 6.90 -4.16 -14.76
C LEU A 94 7.82 -5.29 -15.26
N GLN A 95 8.46 -6.01 -14.34
CA GLN A 95 9.36 -7.12 -14.65
C GLN A 95 8.61 -8.43 -15.00
N GLY A 96 7.27 -8.39 -15.06
CA GLY A 96 6.43 -9.55 -15.39
C GLY A 96 6.10 -10.47 -14.22
N ALA A 97 6.59 -10.16 -13.01
CA ALA A 97 6.16 -10.84 -11.79
C ALA A 97 4.77 -10.36 -11.36
N ASP A 98 3.98 -11.24 -10.76
CA ASP A 98 2.71 -10.94 -10.13
C ASP A 98 2.70 -11.35 -8.65
N LEU A 99 2.01 -10.57 -7.84
CA LEU A 99 1.71 -10.89 -6.44
C LEU A 99 0.20 -11.04 -6.31
N MET A 100 -0.26 -12.18 -5.79
CA MET A 100 -1.66 -12.35 -5.36
C MET A 100 -1.73 -12.67 -3.86
N ARG A 101 -2.55 -11.91 -3.13
CA ARG A 101 -2.75 -12.04 -1.68
C ARG A 101 -4.21 -11.83 -1.30
N PHE A 102 -4.60 -12.43 -0.18
CA PHE A 102 -5.77 -11.97 0.57
C PHE A 102 -5.32 -10.88 1.53
N ALA A 103 -5.95 -9.72 1.46
CA ALA A 103 -5.61 -8.55 2.26
C ALA A 103 -6.85 -8.01 2.98
N ARG A 104 -6.65 -7.40 4.16
CA ARG A 104 -7.66 -6.56 4.80
C ARG A 104 -7.34 -5.11 4.51
N ILE A 105 -8.37 -4.27 4.47
CA ILE A 105 -8.22 -2.82 4.37
C ILE A 105 -8.19 -2.30 5.80
N ALA A 106 -7.00 -1.97 6.29
CA ALA A 106 -6.78 -1.50 7.66
C ALA A 106 -7.26 -0.06 7.86
N GLY A 107 -7.25 0.74 6.80
CA GLY A 107 -7.68 2.12 6.84
C GLY A 107 -7.72 2.76 5.46
N ILE A 108 -8.54 3.80 5.36
CA ILE A 108 -8.63 4.68 4.19
C ILE A 108 -8.53 6.11 4.68
N ASN A 109 -7.49 6.81 4.24
CA ASN A 109 -7.27 8.21 4.56
C ASN A 109 -7.57 9.08 3.33
N GLU A 110 -8.14 10.26 3.55
CA GLU A 110 -8.33 11.27 2.51
C GLU A 110 -7.42 12.47 2.83
N ARG A 111 -6.58 12.83 1.87
CA ARG A 111 -5.74 14.03 1.96
C ARG A 111 -6.56 15.25 1.61
N VAL A 112 -6.17 16.39 2.16
CA VAL A 112 -6.75 17.71 1.83
C VAL A 112 -6.70 18.02 0.32
N THR A 113 -5.75 17.41 -0.40
CA THR A 113 -5.61 17.52 -1.86
C THR A 113 -6.62 16.68 -2.65
N GLY A 114 -7.48 15.90 -1.99
CA GLY A 114 -8.44 14.98 -2.63
C GLY A 114 -7.87 13.61 -2.99
N GLU A 115 -6.66 13.28 -2.53
CA GLU A 115 -6.03 11.97 -2.75
C GLU A 115 -6.46 10.99 -1.66
N TYR A 116 -6.87 9.80 -2.06
CA TYR A 116 -7.26 8.68 -1.19
C TYR A 116 -6.08 7.75 -1.00
N ILE A 117 -5.80 7.37 0.25
CA ILE A 117 -4.74 6.44 0.63
C ILE A 117 -5.38 5.19 1.21
N TYR A 118 -5.20 4.06 0.56
CA TYR A 118 -5.67 2.76 0.99
C TYR A 118 -4.53 1.98 1.63
N HIS A 119 -4.75 1.49 2.85
CA HIS A 119 -3.80 0.65 3.57
C HIS A 119 -4.26 -0.80 3.53
N PHE A 120 -3.64 -1.59 2.66
CA PHE A 120 -3.84 -3.03 2.58
C PHE A 120 -2.83 -3.72 3.48
N ILE A 121 -3.29 -4.64 4.33
CA ILE A 121 -2.42 -5.45 5.19
C ILE A 121 -2.70 -6.94 4.96
N TRP A 122 -1.66 -7.75 5.01
CA TRP A 122 -1.76 -9.21 5.01
C TRP A 122 -0.66 -9.80 5.90
N GLY A 123 -0.97 -10.94 6.51
CA GLY A 123 -0.17 -11.53 7.59
C GLY A 123 -1.08 -12.13 8.63
#